data_AF-A0A8J4RC70-F1
#
_entry.id   AF-A0A8J4RC70-F1
#
_cell.length_a   1.000
_cell.length_b   1.000
_cell.length_c   1.000
_cell.angle_alpha   90.00
_cell.angle_beta   90.00
_cell.angle_gamma   90.00
#
_symmetry.space_group_name_H-M   'P 1'
#
loop_
_entity.id
_entity.type
_entity.pdbx_description
1 polymer ?
#
loop_
_entity_poly.entity_id
_entity_poly.type
_entity_poly.pdbx_seq_one_letter_code
_entity_poly.pdbx_strand_id
1 'polypeptide(L)'
;MEKIRIPRLLVTPTVKERAKRIAETWKASLEERGGIENVKTPDVHTFLQHLVTFGIVKKEDVNLYRKLVVGSAWRKQMPKLAVSLGLGDKMP
;
A
#
# COMPACT_ATOMS: atom_id res chain seq x y z
N MET A 1 -7.97 0.62 25.70
CA MET A 1 -8.75 1.16 24.56
C MET A 1 -8.79 0.12 23.47
N GLU A 2 -9.93 -0.55 23.31
CA GLU A 2 -10.15 -1.56 22.28
C GLU A 2 -10.36 -0.85 20.93
N LYS A 3 -9.43 -1.01 19.98
CA LYS A 3 -9.60 -0.46 18.63
C LYS A 3 -10.78 -1.19 17.98
N ILE A 4 -11.85 -0.45 17.68
CA ILE A 4 -12.98 -0.92 16.88
C ILE A 4 -12.43 -1.53 15.59
N ARG A 5 -12.46 -2.87 15.49
CA ARG A 5 -12.09 -3.61 14.29
C ARG A 5 -13.26 -3.51 13.33
N ILE A 6 -13.16 -2.62 12.34
CA ILE A 6 -14.13 -2.54 11.24
C ILE A 6 -14.18 -3.93 10.58
N PRO A 7 -15.36 -4.58 10.47
CA PRO A 7 -15.49 -5.85 9.77
C PRO A 7 -14.91 -5.71 8.37
N ARG A 8 -14.02 -6.63 7.97
CA ARG A 8 -13.49 -6.62 6.60
C ARG A 8 -14.67 -6.77 5.66
N LEU A 9 -14.89 -5.80 4.78
CA LEU A 9 -15.83 -5.92 3.67
C LEU A 9 -15.56 -7.25 2.96
N LEU A 10 -16.61 -8.04 2.73
CA LEU A 10 -16.53 -9.27 1.96
C LEU A 10 -16.21 -8.90 0.51
N VAL A 11 -14.92 -8.93 0.17
CA VAL A 11 -14.44 -8.77 -1.21
C VAL A 11 -14.59 -10.11 -1.91
N THR A 12 -15.36 -10.17 -2.99
CA THR A 12 -15.49 -11.40 -3.78
C THR A 12 -14.15 -11.78 -4.42
N PRO A 13 -13.89 -13.08 -4.67
CA PRO A 13 -12.63 -13.52 -5.30
C PRO A 13 -12.32 -12.78 -6.61
N THR A 14 -13.33 -12.55 -7.46
CA THR A 14 -13.18 -11.82 -8.73
C THR A 14 -12.74 -10.37 -8.53
N VAL A 15 -13.33 -9.67 -7.56
CA VAL A 15 -12.93 -8.29 -7.24
C VAL A 15 -11.51 -8.27 -6.67
N LYS A 16 -11.17 -9.22 -5.80
CA LYS A 16 -9.82 -9.35 -5.25
C LYS A 16 -8.79 -9.60 -6.36
N GLU A 17 -9.11 -10.43 -7.33
CA GLU A 17 -8.22 -10.73 -8.45
C GLU A 17 -8.02 -9.52 -9.37
N ARG A 18 -9.09 -8.76 -9.62
CA ARG A 18 -8.98 -7.47 -10.33
C ARG A 18 -8.10 -6.48 -9.55
N ALA A 19 -8.26 -6.39 -8.24
CA ALA A 19 -7.46 -5.53 -7.40
C ALA A 19 -5.97 -5.90 -7.44
N LYS A 20 -5.63 -7.19 -7.46
CA LYS A 20 -4.24 -7.65 -7.67
C LYS A 20 -3.69 -7.18 -9.01
N ARG A 21 -4.44 -7.36 -10.12
CA ARG A 21 -3.98 -6.91 -11.44
C ARG A 21 -3.69 -5.41 -11.47
N ILE A 22 -4.59 -4.60 -10.90
CA ILE A 22 -4.37 -3.15 -10.77
C ILE A 22 -3.08 -2.84 -10.00
N ALA A 23 -2.83 -3.56 -8.90
CA ALA A 23 -1.61 -3.38 -8.11
C ALA A 23 -0.34 -3.77 -8.89
N GLU A 24 -0.36 -4.87 -9.65
CA GLU A 24 0.78 -5.27 -10.50
C GLU A 24 1.03 -4.26 -11.63
N THR A 25 -0.02 -3.81 -12.32
CA THR A 25 0.11 -2.77 -13.37
C THR A 25 0.69 -1.48 -12.80
N TRP A 26 0.25 -1.06 -11.62
CA TRP A 26 0.79 0.13 -10.98
C TRP A 26 2.29 -0.02 -10.67
N LYS A 27 2.70 -1.16 -10.09
CA LYS A 27 4.11 -1.45 -9.80
C LYS A 27 4.97 -1.48 -11.06
N ALA A 28 4.49 -2.10 -12.13
CA ALA A 28 5.20 -2.16 -13.42
C ALA A 28 5.42 -0.76 -14.00
N SER A 29 4.45 0.16 -13.83
CA SER A 29 4.59 1.54 -14.31
C SER A 29 5.60 2.40 -13.53
N LEU A 30 6.18 1.90 -12.42
CA LEU A 30 7.15 2.66 -11.64
C LEU A 30 8.40 3.00 -12.45
N GLU A 31 8.90 2.05 -13.24
CA GLU A 31 10.10 2.26 -14.07
C GLU A 31 9.83 3.33 -15.14
N GLU A 32 8.68 3.26 -15.81
CA GLU A 32 8.23 4.26 -16.79
C GLU A 32 8.08 5.66 -16.19
N ARG A 33 7.76 5.74 -14.89
CA ARG A 33 7.63 7.00 -14.14
C ARG A 33 8.97 7.55 -13.63
N GLY A 34 10.09 6.91 -13.96
CA GLY A 34 11.42 7.32 -13.48
C GLY A 34 11.75 6.81 -12.08
N GLY A 35 11.11 5.72 -11.64
CA GLY A 35 11.33 5.11 -10.34
C GLY A 35 10.54 5.75 -9.20
N ILE A 36 10.71 5.20 -7.99
CA ILE A 36 9.94 5.55 -6.79
C ILE A 36 10.06 7.04 -6.43
N GLU A 37 11.22 7.64 -6.66
CA GLU A 37 11.52 9.04 -6.32
C GLU A 37 10.69 10.06 -7.10
N ASN A 38 10.21 9.67 -8.28
CA ASN A 38 9.44 10.55 -9.17
C ASN A 38 7.93 10.36 -9.03
N VAL A 39 7.47 9.44 -8.18
CA VAL A 39 6.04 9.20 -7.94
C VAL A 39 5.49 10.22 -6.97
N LYS A 40 4.40 10.89 -7.37
CA LYS A 40 3.70 11.85 -6.51
C LYS A 40 3.12 11.14 -5.28
N THR A 41 3.27 11.76 -4.12
CA THR A 41 2.76 11.24 -2.83
C THR A 41 1.26 10.84 -2.83
N PRO A 42 0.33 11.56 -3.50
CA PRO A 42 -1.06 11.13 -3.60
C PRO A 42 -1.24 9.79 -4.33
N ASP A 43 -0.44 9.53 -5.36
CA ASP A 43 -0.46 8.26 -6.11
C ASP A 43 0.03 7.13 -5.22
N VAL A 44 1.11 7.36 -4.46
CA VAL A 44 1.63 6.40 -3.48
C VAL A 44 0.57 6.07 -2.43
N HIS A 45 -0.08 7.09 -1.86
CA HIS A 45 -1.15 6.88 -0.88
C HIS A 45 -2.30 6.06 -1.48
N THR A 46 -2.75 6.40 -2.68
CA THR A 46 -3.84 5.70 -3.37
C THR A 46 -3.50 4.23 -3.60
N PHE A 47 -2.28 3.95 -4.04
CA PHE A 47 -1.79 2.58 -4.22
C PHE A 47 -1.76 1.80 -2.90
N LEU A 48 -1.14 2.35 -1.83
CA LEU A 48 -1.06 1.67 -0.54
C LEU A 48 -2.45 1.45 0.09
N GLN A 49 -3.34 2.43 -0.04
CA GLN A 49 -4.73 2.31 0.41
C GLN A 49 -5.46 1.20 -0.34
N HIS A 50 -5.25 1.05 -1.65
CA HIS A 50 -5.80 -0.03 -2.47
C HIS A 50 -5.36 -1.41 -1.93
N LEU A 51 -4.07 -1.58 -1.64
CA LEU A 51 -3.56 -2.84 -1.10
C LEU A 51 -4.22 -3.25 0.23
N VAL A 52 -4.34 -2.29 1.15
CA VAL A 52 -4.94 -2.50 2.48
C VAL A 52 -6.44 -2.77 2.36
N THR A 53 -7.14 -2.01 1.51
CA THR A 53 -8.59 -2.10 1.31
C THR A 53 -8.99 -3.49 0.80
N PHE A 54 -8.26 -4.02 -0.18
CA PHE A 54 -8.57 -5.34 -0.76
C PHE A 54 -7.87 -6.50 -0.06
N GLY A 55 -7.04 -6.23 0.96
CA GLY A 55 -6.29 -7.26 1.69
C GLY A 55 -5.39 -8.08 0.77
N ILE A 56 -4.64 -7.39 -0.09
CA ILE A 56 -3.76 -7.97 -1.13
C ILE A 56 -2.28 -7.58 -0.94
N VAL A 57 -1.90 -7.21 0.28
CA VAL A 57 -0.50 -6.94 0.66
C VAL A 57 0.32 -8.22 0.47
N LYS A 58 1.41 -8.13 -0.29
CA LYS A 58 2.35 -9.23 -0.57
C LYS A 58 3.58 -9.14 0.34
N LYS A 59 4.04 -10.28 0.87
CA LYS A 59 5.20 -10.30 1.79
C LYS A 59 6.50 -10.01 1.05
N GLU A 60 6.60 -10.49 -0.18
CA GLU A 60 7.72 -10.30 -1.10
C GLU A 60 7.95 -8.83 -1.48
N ASP A 61 6.89 -8.02 -1.51
CA ASP A 61 6.93 -6.60 -1.88
C ASP A 61 7.22 -5.66 -0.69
N VAL A 62 7.42 -6.19 0.52
CA VAL A 62 7.54 -5.39 1.75
C VAL A 62 8.61 -4.30 1.66
N ASN A 63 9.74 -4.59 1.00
CA ASN A 63 10.82 -3.61 0.82
C ASN A 63 10.39 -2.44 -0.09
N LEU A 64 9.61 -2.72 -1.13
CA LEU A 64 9.03 -1.69 -1.99
C LEU A 64 8.05 -0.81 -1.19
N TYR A 65 7.15 -1.42 -0.43
CA TYR A 65 6.19 -0.69 0.39
C TYR A 65 6.87 0.21 1.42
N ARG A 66 7.94 -0.27 2.05
CA ARG A 66 8.75 0.53 2.98
C ARG A 66 9.35 1.76 2.28
N LYS A 67 10.00 1.57 1.13
CA LYS A 67 10.59 2.68 0.35
C LYS A 67 9.53 3.74 -0.01
N LEU A 68 8.35 3.29 -0.45
CA LEU A 68 7.22 4.16 -0.78
C LEU A 68 6.73 4.97 0.42
N VAL A 69 6.57 4.32 1.59
CA VAL A 69 6.14 4.99 2.83
C VAL A 69 7.19 6.01 3.28
N VAL A 70 8.47 5.64 3.32
CA VAL A 70 9.56 6.54 3.75
C VAL A 70 9.70 7.73 2.81
N GLY A 71 9.67 7.52 1.49
CA GLY A 71 9.71 8.60 0.50
C GLY A 71 8.48 9.53 0.52
N SER A 72 7.40 9.10 1.20
CA SER A 72 6.13 9.82 1.31
C SER A 72 5.81 10.31 2.73
N ALA A 73 6.75 10.16 3.68
CA ALA A 73 6.49 10.16 5.13
C ALA A 73 5.94 11.47 5.73
N TRP A 74 5.86 12.55 4.96
CA TRP A 74 5.45 13.88 5.41
C TRP A 74 3.90 14.02 5.50
N ARG A 75 3.13 13.03 5.03
CA ARG A 75 1.66 13.01 5.12
C ARG A 75 1.18 12.34 6.41
N LYS A 76 0.30 13.03 7.15
CA LYS A 76 -0.33 12.57 8.42
C LYS A 76 -0.93 11.15 8.40
N GLN A 77 -1.32 10.64 7.23
CA GLN A 77 -1.94 9.31 7.08
C GLN A 77 -0.93 8.16 6.89
N MET A 78 0.33 8.45 6.53
CA MET A 78 1.34 7.42 6.23
C MET A 78 1.65 6.48 7.40
N PRO A 79 1.79 6.95 8.67
CA PRO A 79 2.07 6.05 9.79
C PRO A 79 1.00 4.97 9.98
N LYS A 80 -0.28 5.32 9.79
CA LYS A 80 -1.40 4.36 9.89
C LYS A 80 -1.36 3.32 8.77
N LEU A 81 -0.97 3.73 7.56
CA LEU A 81 -0.79 2.81 6.44
C LEU A 81 0.39 1.88 6.67
N ALA A 82 1.52 2.38 7.18
CA ALA A 82 2.69 1.56 7.49
C ALA A 82 2.33 0.38 8.43
N VAL A 83 1.59 0.65 9.51
CA VAL A 83 1.11 -0.39 10.41
C VAL A 83 0.19 -1.38 9.70
N SER A 84 -0.75 -0.90 8.89
CA SER A 84 -1.68 -1.75 8.12
C SER A 84 -1.00 -2.64 7.08
N LEU A 85 0.18 -2.23 6.60
CA LEU A 85 1.04 -2.97 5.66
C LEU A 85 1.96 -3.98 6.38
N GLY A 86 1.93 -4.04 7.72
CA GLY A 86 2.84 -4.89 8.50
C GLY A 86 4.27 -4.34 8.58
N LEU A 87 4.45 -3.03 8.45
CA LEU A 87 5.75 -2.35 8.50
C LEU A 87 6.09 -1.79 9.89
N GLY A 88 5.27 -2.02 10.92
CA GLY A 88 5.44 -1.41 12.25
C GLY A 88 6.87 -1.49 12.78
N ASP A 89 7.45 -2.69 12.80
CA ASP A 89 8.81 -2.93 13.30
C ASP A 89 9.91 -2.69 12.25
N LYS A 90 9.53 -2.22 11.05
CA LYS A 90 10.42 -2.03 9.88
C LYS A 90 10.59 -0.55 9.51
N MET A 91 9.93 0.35 10.23
CA MET A 91 10.11 1.79 10.09
C MET A 91 11.29 2.24 10.98
N PRO A 92 12.09 3.24 10.54
CA PRO A 92 13.10 3.86 11.39
C PRO A 92 12.49 4.59 12.59
#